data_AF-A0A0H3D9C3-F1
#
_entry.id   AF-A0A0H3D9C3-F1
#
_cell.length_a   1.000
_cell.length_b   1.000
_cell.length_c   1.000
_cell.angle_alpha   90.00
_cell.angle_beta   90.00
_cell.angle_gamma   90.00
#
_symmetry.space_group_name_H-M   'P 1'
#
loop_
_entity.id
_entity.type
_entity.pdbx_description
1 polymer ?
#
loop_
_entity_poly.entity_id
_entity_poly.type
_entity_poly.pdbx_seq_one_letter_code
_entity_poly.pdbx_strand_id
1 'polypeptide(L)'
;MPDPRRAIPRTDAVLAEPRIAKAAGSLGRDLVKAVVNDVQQAVRAGEIGPGDVVDTVLARLPASASSLRPVINATGVVVHTNLGRAPLSAAARDALVAAAGATDVEFDLATGERARRGRGALAALRAAVPDAGAVHVVNNNAAALLLCALALAPGREIVVSRGELVEIGDGFRIPDLLESAGARLREVGTTNRTSVRDYAAAIGPDTGFVLKVHPSNYRVTGFTAEAAMGELAGLGVPLVADIGSGLLAPHPLLPDEPDAASALRAGATIVTASGDKLLGGPQAGVLLGDADVVERLRRHPAARALRVDKLTLAALEATLRGPEPPVRAALDVSVASLRERAEALVKAIEGVDAQVVASVAAVGGGGAPGVELPSVAVSLPARYAAALRTGEPAVAGRVVKDRCLLDLRTVRLEEDAELREAVRRCG
;
A
#
# COMPACT_ATOMS: atom_id res chain seq x y z
N MET A 1 19.41 48.47 29.75
CA MET A 1 18.60 47.23 29.84
C MET A 1 19.54 46.04 29.87
N PRO A 2 19.34 45.04 30.74
CA PRO A 2 20.14 43.82 30.72
C PRO A 2 19.96 43.08 29.39
N ASP A 3 21.05 42.48 28.88
CA ASP A 3 21.05 41.72 27.63
C ASP A 3 20.02 40.57 27.71
N PRO A 4 18.95 40.55 26.90
CA PRO A 4 17.92 39.51 26.96
C PRO A 4 18.48 38.10 26.72
N ARG A 5 19.66 37.99 26.09
CA ARG A 5 20.36 36.70 25.91
C ARG A 5 20.81 36.07 27.24
N ARG A 6 20.96 36.86 28.31
CA ARG A 6 21.30 36.34 29.66
C ARG A 6 20.13 35.63 30.35
N ALA A 7 18.90 35.87 29.91
CA ALA A 7 17.72 35.24 30.47
C ALA A 7 17.39 33.89 29.79
N ILE A 8 18.10 33.51 28.72
CA ILE A 8 17.87 32.26 27.99
C ILE A 8 18.32 31.08 28.88
N PRO A 9 17.44 30.12 29.22
CA PRO A 9 17.81 28.95 29.99
C PRO A 9 18.90 28.15 29.27
N ARG A 10 19.89 27.65 30.00
CA ARG A 10 20.93 26.76 29.44
C ARG A 10 20.28 25.47 28.92
N THR A 11 20.81 24.91 27.83
CA THR A 11 20.30 23.67 27.23
C THR A 11 20.19 22.54 28.25
N ASP A 12 21.19 22.35 29.12
CA ASP A 12 21.14 21.32 30.16
C ASP A 12 20.03 21.57 31.20
N ALA A 13 19.71 22.82 31.50
CA ALA A 13 18.60 23.15 32.41
C ALA A 13 17.24 22.85 31.77
N VAL A 14 17.09 23.12 30.47
CA VAL A 14 15.87 22.76 29.72
C VAL A 14 15.74 21.24 29.60
N LEU A 15 16.82 20.54 29.28
CA LEU A 15 16.83 19.07 29.18
C LEU A 15 16.60 18.37 30.53
N ALA A 16 16.96 19.00 31.64
CA ALA A 16 16.71 18.49 32.98
C ALA A 16 15.29 18.77 33.49
N GLU A 17 14.51 19.59 32.77
CA GLU A 17 13.11 19.83 33.13
C GLU A 17 12.32 18.50 33.03
N PRO A 18 11.49 18.13 34.02
CA PRO A 18 10.88 16.79 34.08
C PRO A 18 10.03 16.37 32.87
N ARG A 19 9.26 17.29 32.28
CA ARG A 19 8.44 17.05 31.08
C ARG A 19 9.33 16.84 29.85
N ILE A 20 10.39 17.62 29.71
CA ILE A 20 11.38 17.47 28.63
C ILE A 20 12.20 16.19 28.79
N ALA A 21 12.64 15.87 30.01
CA ALA A 21 13.36 14.64 30.32
C ALA A 21 12.52 13.39 30.03
N LYS A 22 11.22 13.44 30.36
CA LYS A 22 10.26 12.39 30.00
C LYS A 22 10.17 12.22 28.48
N ALA A 23 10.05 13.31 27.73
CA ALA A 23 10.03 13.27 26.27
C ALA A 23 11.35 12.75 25.68
N ALA A 24 12.49 13.07 26.28
CA ALA A 24 13.80 12.55 25.87
C ALA A 24 13.90 11.02 26.06
N GLY A 25 13.20 10.47 27.05
CA GLY A 25 13.10 9.02 27.26
C GLY A 25 12.35 8.29 26.14
N SER A 26 11.34 8.92 25.52
CA SER A 26 10.54 8.31 24.44
C SER A 26 11.02 8.67 23.03
N LEU A 27 11.48 9.91 22.81
CA LEU A 27 11.89 10.43 21.51
C LEU A 27 13.41 10.33 21.25
N GLY A 28 14.19 10.10 22.30
CA GLY A 28 15.64 10.16 22.26
C GLY A 28 16.18 11.56 22.56
N ARG A 29 17.29 11.62 23.30
CA ARG A 29 17.89 12.87 23.78
C ARG A 29 18.30 13.81 22.65
N ASP A 30 18.85 13.29 21.56
CA ASP A 30 19.38 14.11 20.46
C ASP A 30 18.27 14.84 19.70
N LEU A 31 17.15 14.17 19.46
CA LEU A 31 15.96 14.79 18.84
C LEU A 31 15.45 15.93 19.72
N VAL A 32 15.27 15.66 21.01
CA VAL A 32 14.80 16.68 21.96
C VAL A 32 15.78 17.85 22.04
N LYS A 33 17.09 17.58 22.08
CA LYS A 33 18.13 18.61 22.10
C LYS A 33 18.12 19.47 20.84
N ALA A 34 17.88 18.89 19.67
CA ALA A 34 17.73 19.67 18.43
C ALA A 34 16.58 20.68 18.53
N VAL A 35 15.41 20.24 18.99
CA VAL A 35 14.25 21.13 19.20
C VAL A 35 14.54 22.21 20.26
N VAL A 36 15.22 21.86 21.36
CA VAL A 36 15.65 22.84 22.37
C VAL A 36 16.57 23.90 21.76
N ASN A 37 17.55 23.48 20.95
CA ASN A 37 18.46 24.41 20.28
C ASN A 37 17.70 25.33 19.32
N ASP A 38 16.76 24.81 18.53
CA ASP A 38 15.96 25.59 17.59
C ASP A 38 15.11 26.64 18.31
N VAL A 39 14.47 26.26 19.43
CA VAL A 39 13.71 27.20 20.26
C VAL A 39 14.62 28.27 20.88
N GLN A 40 15.80 27.88 21.39
CA GLN A 40 16.76 28.84 21.92
C GLN A 40 17.27 29.81 20.85
N GLN A 41 17.40 29.39 19.58
CA GLN A 41 17.73 30.29 18.48
C GLN A 41 16.58 31.27 18.20
N ALA A 42 15.32 30.81 18.22
CA ALA A 42 14.16 31.69 18.07
C ALA A 42 14.09 32.74 19.20
N VAL A 43 14.46 32.39 20.44
CA VAL A 43 14.60 33.36 21.53
C VAL A 43 15.74 34.36 21.26
N ARG A 44 16.88 33.91 20.72
CA ARG A 44 17.98 34.83 20.33
C ARG A 44 17.58 35.78 19.20
N ALA A 45 16.69 35.34 18.30
CA ALA A 45 16.11 36.14 17.23
C ALA A 45 15.00 37.10 17.72
N GLY A 46 14.56 36.98 18.97
CA GLY A 46 13.50 37.83 19.55
C GLY A 46 12.09 37.39 19.18
N GLU A 47 11.92 36.19 18.61
CA GLU A 47 10.62 35.64 18.21
C GLU A 47 9.83 35.06 19.40
N ILE A 48 10.55 34.68 20.47
CA ILE A 48 9.99 33.97 21.64
C ILE A 48 10.60 34.57 22.91
N GLY A 49 9.80 34.68 23.98
CA GLY A 49 10.29 35.12 25.28
C GLY A 49 11.17 34.06 25.96
N PRO A 50 12.23 34.44 26.71
CA PRO A 50 13.03 33.47 27.46
C PRO A 50 12.25 32.62 28.48
N GLY A 51 11.12 33.13 28.97
CA GLY A 51 10.22 32.40 29.88
C GLY A 51 9.39 31.31 29.19
N ASP A 52 9.22 31.38 27.88
CA ASP A 52 8.33 30.49 27.12
C ASP A 52 9.06 29.27 26.54
N VAL A 53 10.37 29.14 26.80
CA VAL A 53 11.24 28.13 26.18
C VAL A 53 10.72 26.71 26.42
N VAL A 54 10.39 26.34 27.65
CA VAL A 54 9.99 24.97 27.97
C VAL A 54 8.66 24.61 27.30
N ASP A 55 7.67 25.49 27.40
CA ASP A 55 6.35 25.23 26.82
C ASP A 55 6.39 25.26 25.28
N THR A 56 7.22 26.13 24.70
CA THR A 56 7.47 26.14 23.25
C THR A 56 8.16 24.86 22.79
N VAL A 57 9.18 24.37 23.53
CA VAL A 57 9.84 23.10 23.20
C VAL A 57 8.81 21.98 23.22
N LEU A 58 8.01 21.87 24.30
CA LEU A 58 6.95 20.85 24.40
C LEU A 58 5.97 20.93 23.23
N ALA A 59 5.57 22.14 22.82
CA ALA A 59 4.66 22.34 21.69
C ALA A 59 5.28 22.01 20.32
N ARG A 60 6.61 22.07 20.19
CA ARG A 60 7.34 21.75 18.95
C ARG A 60 7.89 20.33 18.90
N LEU A 61 7.85 19.59 20.01
CA LEU A 61 8.28 18.19 20.02
C LEU A 61 7.33 17.34 19.18
N PRO A 62 7.85 16.44 18.32
CA PRO A 62 7.00 15.55 17.56
C PRO A 62 6.35 14.50 18.47
N ALA A 63 5.18 14.01 18.06
CA ALA A 63 4.47 12.95 18.79
C ALA A 63 5.23 11.60 18.76
N SER A 64 6.13 11.40 17.80
CA SER A 64 6.95 10.19 17.68
C SER A 64 8.36 10.51 17.17
N ALA A 65 9.29 9.57 17.35
CA ALA A 65 10.62 9.66 16.75
C ALA A 65 10.64 9.44 15.22
N SER A 66 9.48 9.14 14.62
CA SER A 66 9.29 9.05 13.17
C SER A 66 8.77 10.36 12.60
N SER A 67 9.23 10.71 11.40
CA SER A 67 8.75 11.88 10.65
C SER A 67 7.41 11.63 9.95
N LEU A 68 7.02 10.37 9.77
CA LEU A 68 5.71 10.01 9.22
C LEU A 68 4.63 10.25 10.25
N ARG A 69 3.51 10.84 9.82
CA ARG A 69 2.35 11.09 10.66
C ARG A 69 1.09 10.43 10.08
N PRO A 70 0.13 10.02 10.93
CA PRO A 70 -1.16 9.53 10.46
C PRO A 70 -1.90 10.57 9.63
N VAL A 71 -2.62 10.10 8.60
CA VAL A 71 -3.47 10.93 7.74
C VAL A 71 -4.81 10.21 7.56
N ILE A 72 -5.91 10.89 7.87
CA ILE A 72 -7.25 10.44 7.51
C ILE A 72 -7.42 10.63 6.01
N ASN A 73 -7.57 9.52 5.29
CA ASN A 73 -7.77 9.52 3.85
C ASN A 73 -9.25 9.82 3.53
N ALA A 74 -9.58 11.08 3.25
CA ALA A 74 -10.90 11.50 2.77
C ALA A 74 -10.87 11.84 1.26
N THR A 75 -9.96 11.25 0.50
CA THR A 75 -9.79 11.55 -0.92
C THR A 75 -10.78 10.78 -1.79
N GLY A 76 -11.33 9.65 -1.32
CA GLY A 76 -12.11 8.74 -2.15
C GLY A 76 -11.23 7.83 -3.03
N VAL A 77 -9.91 7.81 -2.83
CA VAL A 77 -8.99 6.86 -3.46
C VAL A 77 -8.66 5.75 -2.47
N VAL A 78 -9.20 4.54 -2.69
CA VAL A 78 -9.14 3.43 -1.71
C VAL A 78 -7.71 2.99 -1.43
N VAL A 79 -6.91 2.80 -2.47
CA VAL A 79 -5.49 2.44 -2.41
C VAL A 79 -4.68 3.65 -2.86
N HIS A 80 -4.40 4.57 -1.93
CA HIS A 80 -3.71 5.81 -2.27
C HIS A 80 -2.19 5.66 -2.17
N THR A 81 -1.47 5.68 -3.29
CA THR A 81 0.00 5.46 -3.33
C THR A 81 0.77 6.39 -2.41
N ASN A 82 0.48 7.70 -2.45
CA ASN A 82 1.20 8.69 -1.63
C ASN A 82 0.86 8.62 -0.12
N LEU A 83 -0.23 7.93 0.26
CA LEU A 83 -0.63 7.77 1.67
C LEU A 83 -0.32 6.36 2.19
N GLY A 84 0.49 5.57 1.46
CA GLY A 84 0.93 4.25 1.90
C GLY A 84 0.05 3.08 1.45
N ARG A 85 -0.76 3.26 0.40
CA ARG A 85 -1.62 2.23 -0.21
C ARG A 85 -2.68 1.68 0.75
N ALA A 86 -2.76 0.36 0.96
CA ALA A 86 -3.79 -0.29 1.77
C ALA A 86 -3.59 -0.01 3.28
N PRO A 87 -4.56 0.62 3.96
CA PRO A 87 -4.53 0.68 5.41
C PRO A 87 -4.82 -0.70 6.02
N LEU A 88 -4.12 -1.02 7.11
CA LEU A 88 -4.25 -2.29 7.81
C LEU A 88 -5.43 -2.27 8.80
N SER A 89 -6.12 -3.41 8.93
CA SER A 89 -7.14 -3.62 9.96
C SER A 89 -6.56 -3.53 11.37
N ALA A 90 -7.42 -3.35 12.39
CA ALA A 90 -6.99 -3.41 13.79
C ALA A 90 -6.26 -4.72 14.11
N ALA A 91 -6.79 -5.87 13.66
CA ALA A 91 -6.16 -7.17 13.85
C ALA A 91 -4.75 -7.26 13.22
N ALA A 92 -4.56 -6.71 12.03
CA ALA A 92 -3.26 -6.67 11.38
C ALA A 92 -2.27 -5.72 12.09
N ARG A 93 -2.76 -4.59 12.62
CA ARG A 93 -1.96 -3.66 13.43
C ARG A 93 -1.53 -4.28 14.76
N ASP A 94 -2.42 -5.00 15.44
CA ASP A 94 -2.10 -5.70 16.69
C ASP A 94 -1.05 -6.79 16.44
N ALA A 95 -1.18 -7.52 15.33
CA ALA A 95 -0.18 -8.50 14.91
C ALA A 95 1.20 -7.88 14.65
N LEU A 96 1.27 -6.67 14.07
CA LEU A 96 2.52 -5.91 13.91
C LEU A 96 3.14 -5.53 15.26
N VAL A 97 2.33 -5.03 16.19
CA VAL A 97 2.80 -4.64 17.53
C VAL A 97 3.36 -5.85 18.28
N ALA A 98 2.66 -7.00 18.23
CA ALA A 98 3.18 -8.25 18.79
C ALA A 98 4.49 -8.69 18.09
N ALA A 99 4.54 -8.60 16.76
CA ALA A 99 5.70 -8.97 15.97
C ALA A 99 6.90 -8.03 16.12
N ALA A 100 6.74 -6.85 16.71
CA ALA A 100 7.85 -5.97 17.06
C ALA A 100 8.81 -6.63 18.07
N GLY A 101 8.28 -7.47 18.98
CA GLY A 101 9.05 -8.29 19.92
C GLY A 101 9.61 -9.59 19.32
N ALA A 102 10.11 -10.49 20.16
CA ALA A 102 10.52 -11.82 19.72
C ALA A 102 9.30 -12.68 19.37
N THR A 103 9.37 -13.42 18.26
CA THR A 103 8.28 -14.26 17.74
C THR A 103 8.81 -15.60 17.23
N ASP A 104 7.95 -16.61 17.19
CA ASP A 104 8.21 -17.97 16.71
C ASP A 104 8.23 -18.09 15.16
N VAL A 105 8.61 -17.01 14.46
CA VAL A 105 8.51 -16.87 13.00
C VAL A 105 9.18 -18.01 12.21
N GLU A 106 10.23 -18.62 12.75
CA GLU A 106 10.97 -19.79 12.22
C GLU A 106 11.23 -20.84 13.32
N PHE A 107 10.44 -20.84 14.39
CA PHE A 107 10.65 -21.71 15.55
C PHE A 107 9.37 -22.48 15.85
N ASP A 108 9.48 -23.78 16.08
CA ASP A 108 8.37 -24.60 16.57
C ASP A 108 8.42 -24.61 18.10
N LEU A 109 7.39 -24.07 18.74
CA LEU A 109 7.32 -23.99 20.20
C LEU A 109 7.13 -25.36 20.88
N ALA A 110 6.57 -26.35 20.17
CA ALA A 110 6.34 -27.68 20.71
C ALA A 110 7.61 -28.54 20.66
N THR A 111 8.38 -28.48 19.57
CA THR A 111 9.61 -29.27 19.43
C THR A 111 10.87 -28.54 19.86
N GLY A 112 10.85 -27.21 19.88
CA GLY A 112 12.03 -26.38 20.12
C GLY A 112 12.99 -26.31 18.92
N GLU A 113 12.55 -26.76 17.74
CA GLU A 113 13.39 -26.83 16.53
C GLU A 113 13.07 -25.72 15.52
N ARG A 114 13.92 -25.61 14.48
CA ARG A 114 13.71 -24.68 13.38
C ARG A 114 12.54 -25.13 12.51
N ALA A 115 11.59 -24.22 12.27
CA ALA A 115 10.43 -24.42 11.43
C ALA A 115 10.49 -23.59 10.13
N ARG A 116 9.57 -23.90 9.21
CA ARG A 116 9.36 -23.09 7.99
C ARG A 116 8.93 -21.68 8.36
N ARG A 117 9.63 -20.67 7.82
CA ARG A 117 9.31 -19.27 8.01
C ARG A 117 7.88 -18.96 7.58
N GLY A 118 7.12 -18.28 8.45
CA GLY A 118 5.80 -17.75 8.09
C GLY A 118 4.77 -18.84 7.74
N ARG A 119 4.89 -20.03 8.35
CA ARG A 119 3.97 -21.17 8.10
C ARG A 119 2.50 -20.79 8.19
N GLY A 120 2.13 -19.91 9.14
CA GLY A 120 0.77 -19.43 9.32
C GLY A 120 0.28 -18.57 8.15
N ALA A 121 1.03 -17.52 7.80
CA ALA A 121 0.76 -16.68 6.63
C ALA A 121 0.64 -17.49 5.33
N LEU A 122 1.53 -18.45 5.10
CA LEU A 122 1.47 -19.32 3.91
C LEU A 122 0.22 -20.21 3.91
N ALA A 123 -0.15 -20.78 5.06
CA ALA A 123 -1.38 -21.56 5.18
C ALA A 123 -2.64 -20.70 4.98
N ALA A 124 -2.65 -19.47 5.51
CA ALA A 124 -3.76 -18.53 5.31
C ALA A 124 -3.92 -18.16 3.84
N LEU A 125 -2.82 -17.88 3.14
CA LEU A 125 -2.83 -17.54 1.72
C LEU A 125 -3.29 -18.72 0.86
N ARG A 126 -2.85 -19.94 1.20
CA ARG A 126 -3.30 -21.17 0.55
C ARG A 126 -4.80 -21.40 0.72
N ALA A 127 -5.33 -21.10 1.90
CA ALA A 127 -6.77 -21.20 2.18
C ALA A 127 -7.57 -20.13 1.42
N ALA A 128 -7.01 -18.91 1.26
CA ALA A 128 -7.64 -17.84 0.51
C ALA A 128 -7.66 -18.09 -1.02
N VAL A 129 -6.71 -18.87 -1.55
CA VAL A 129 -6.65 -19.25 -2.98
C VAL A 129 -6.48 -20.77 -3.11
N PRO A 130 -7.59 -21.56 -2.99
CA PRO A 130 -7.54 -23.01 -3.10
C PRO A 130 -7.08 -23.53 -4.47
N ASP A 131 -7.29 -22.76 -5.54
CA ASP A 131 -6.88 -23.10 -6.91
C ASP A 131 -5.35 -23.14 -7.10
N ALA A 132 -4.56 -22.51 -6.21
CA ALA A 132 -3.10 -22.61 -6.27
C ALA A 132 -2.67 -24.06 -6.02
N GLY A 133 -1.51 -24.53 -6.46
CA GLY A 133 -0.91 -25.80 -6.00
C GLY A 133 -0.15 -25.60 -4.69
N ALA A 134 0.69 -24.56 -4.67
CA ALA A 134 1.39 -24.05 -3.50
C ALA A 134 1.46 -22.52 -3.54
N VAL A 135 1.98 -21.94 -2.45
CA VAL A 135 2.12 -20.48 -2.31
C VAL A 135 3.46 -20.09 -1.71
N HIS A 136 3.95 -18.90 -2.08
CA HIS A 136 5.12 -18.28 -1.47
C HIS A 136 4.95 -16.75 -1.37
N VAL A 137 5.77 -16.11 -0.54
CA VAL A 137 5.72 -14.68 -0.28
C VAL A 137 7.15 -14.11 -0.24
N VAL A 138 7.36 -13.03 -0.99
CA VAL A 138 8.60 -12.26 -1.06
C VAL A 138 8.32 -10.78 -0.75
N ASN A 139 9.35 -9.93 -0.75
CA ASN A 139 9.28 -8.55 -0.30
C ASN A 139 8.18 -7.70 -0.97
N ASN A 140 8.05 -7.76 -2.30
CA ASN A 140 7.05 -7.02 -3.07
C ASN A 140 6.82 -7.72 -4.44
N ASN A 141 5.86 -7.26 -5.22
CA ASN A 141 5.53 -7.88 -6.51
C ASN A 141 6.69 -7.81 -7.53
N ALA A 142 7.48 -6.74 -7.52
CA ALA A 142 8.69 -6.64 -8.34
C ALA A 142 9.69 -7.76 -7.98
N ALA A 143 9.87 -8.07 -6.70
CA ALA A 143 10.67 -9.20 -6.26
C ALA A 143 10.07 -10.55 -6.70
N ALA A 144 8.74 -10.68 -6.77
CA ALA A 144 8.08 -11.89 -7.26
C ALA A 144 8.41 -12.12 -8.75
N LEU A 145 8.24 -11.09 -9.58
CA LEU A 145 8.62 -11.13 -11.00
C LEU A 145 10.12 -11.40 -11.20
N LEU A 146 10.98 -10.71 -10.45
CA LEU A 146 12.43 -10.94 -10.50
C LEU A 146 12.77 -12.38 -10.17
N LEU A 147 12.15 -12.96 -9.14
CA LEU A 147 12.37 -14.35 -8.75
C LEU A 147 11.90 -15.32 -9.84
N CYS A 148 10.75 -15.05 -10.48
CA CYS A 148 10.30 -15.81 -11.64
C CYS A 148 11.32 -15.77 -12.78
N ALA A 149 11.82 -14.58 -13.14
CA ALA A 149 12.83 -14.41 -14.19
C ALA A 149 14.12 -15.18 -13.88
N LEU A 150 14.68 -15.01 -12.68
CA LEU A 150 15.92 -15.67 -12.25
C LEU A 150 15.80 -17.20 -12.26
N ALA A 151 14.67 -17.74 -11.81
CA ALA A 151 14.53 -19.19 -11.69
C ALA A 151 14.04 -19.86 -12.98
N LEU A 152 13.22 -19.20 -13.80
CA LEU A 152 12.57 -19.81 -14.97
C LEU A 152 13.19 -19.42 -16.30
N ALA A 153 13.84 -18.24 -16.39
CA ALA A 153 14.42 -17.74 -17.62
C ALA A 153 15.92 -17.32 -17.54
N PRO A 154 16.81 -18.02 -16.81
CA PRO A 154 18.23 -17.66 -16.80
C PRO A 154 18.85 -17.85 -18.19
N GLY A 155 19.22 -16.75 -18.86
CA GLY A 155 19.74 -16.79 -20.23
C GLY A 155 18.72 -17.28 -21.27
N ARG A 156 17.43 -17.25 -20.96
CA ARG A 156 16.32 -17.70 -21.82
C ARG A 156 15.41 -16.53 -22.19
N GLU A 157 14.51 -16.76 -23.14
CA GLU A 157 13.57 -15.74 -23.60
C GLU A 157 12.32 -15.67 -22.73
N ILE A 158 11.87 -14.45 -22.42
CA ILE A 158 10.55 -14.16 -21.87
C ILE A 158 9.71 -13.55 -22.98
N VAL A 159 8.66 -14.25 -23.40
CA VAL A 159 7.77 -13.77 -24.46
C VAL A 159 6.67 -12.91 -23.85
N VAL A 160 6.52 -11.66 -24.31
CA VAL A 160 5.61 -10.68 -23.71
C VAL A 160 5.02 -9.76 -24.77
N SER A 161 3.77 -9.32 -24.59
CA SER A 161 3.12 -8.35 -25.48
C SER A 161 3.79 -6.98 -25.36
N ARG A 162 4.00 -6.30 -26.50
CA ARG A 162 4.49 -4.90 -26.52
C ARG A 162 3.56 -3.94 -25.75
N GLY A 163 2.26 -4.21 -25.76
CA GLY A 163 1.26 -3.42 -25.04
C GLY A 163 1.30 -3.58 -23.52
N GLU A 164 2.05 -4.56 -23.01
CA GLU A 164 2.13 -4.93 -21.60
C GLU A 164 3.48 -4.56 -20.96
N LEU A 165 4.37 -3.88 -21.71
CA LEU A 165 5.64 -3.36 -21.19
C LEU A 165 5.39 -2.04 -20.44
N VAL A 166 5.10 -2.17 -19.15
CA VAL A 166 4.65 -1.04 -18.33
C VAL A 166 5.79 -0.37 -17.54
N GLU A 167 5.67 0.95 -17.40
CA GLU A 167 6.35 1.73 -16.37
C GLU A 167 5.36 2.00 -15.22
N ILE A 168 5.79 1.74 -13.99
CA ILE A 168 4.94 1.85 -12.79
C ILE A 168 5.64 2.76 -11.78
N GLY A 169 4.89 3.69 -11.19
CA GLY A 169 5.38 4.54 -10.09
C GLY A 169 6.50 5.48 -10.53
N ASP A 170 7.56 5.58 -9.73
CA ASP A 170 8.69 6.50 -9.88
C ASP A 170 9.75 5.98 -10.87
N GLY A 171 9.33 5.69 -12.11
CA GLY A 171 10.23 5.24 -13.18
C GLY A 171 10.62 3.75 -13.16
N PHE A 172 9.95 2.91 -12.36
CA PHE A 172 10.22 1.47 -12.38
C PHE A 172 9.68 0.83 -13.66
N ARG A 173 10.55 0.16 -14.41
CA ARG A 173 10.24 -0.50 -15.68
C ARG A 173 10.38 -2.01 -15.53
N ILE A 174 9.31 -2.74 -15.88
CA ILE A 174 9.34 -4.21 -15.92
C ILE A 174 10.45 -4.72 -16.86
N PRO A 175 10.66 -4.15 -18.07
CA PRO A 175 11.73 -4.58 -18.95
C PRO A 175 13.12 -4.59 -18.28
N ASP A 176 13.51 -3.45 -17.72
CA ASP A 176 14.82 -3.25 -17.07
C ASP A 176 15.02 -4.26 -15.93
N LEU A 177 13.96 -4.53 -15.14
CA LEU A 177 14.01 -5.53 -14.07
C LEU A 177 14.27 -6.93 -14.64
N LEU A 178 13.51 -7.36 -15.64
CA LEU A 178 13.60 -8.70 -16.20
C LEU A 178 14.94 -8.93 -16.91
N GLU A 179 15.44 -7.95 -17.65
CA GLU A 179 16.74 -8.01 -18.32
C GLU A 179 17.90 -8.03 -17.32
N SER A 180 17.77 -7.32 -16.18
CA SER A 180 18.75 -7.38 -15.09
C SER A 180 18.91 -8.79 -14.49
N ALA A 181 17.91 -9.67 -14.64
CA ALA A 181 17.95 -11.06 -14.24
C ALA A 181 18.72 -11.96 -15.24
N GLY A 182 19.21 -11.39 -16.35
CA GLY A 182 19.85 -12.12 -17.45
C GLY A 182 18.87 -12.79 -18.42
N ALA A 183 17.58 -12.44 -18.35
CA ALA A 183 16.60 -12.88 -19.34
C ALA A 183 16.67 -12.02 -20.60
N ARG A 184 16.25 -12.58 -21.74
CA ARG A 184 16.06 -11.83 -23.00
C ARG A 184 14.57 -11.59 -23.23
N LEU A 185 14.17 -10.35 -23.46
CA LEU A 185 12.77 -10.07 -23.78
C LEU A 185 12.51 -10.35 -25.27
N ARG A 186 11.48 -11.16 -25.52
CA ARG A 186 10.98 -11.46 -26.86
C ARG A 186 9.60 -10.83 -27.01
N GLU A 187 9.60 -9.57 -27.42
CA GLU A 187 8.38 -8.79 -27.58
C GLU A 187 7.54 -9.25 -28.79
N VAL A 188 6.23 -9.36 -28.61
CA VAL A 188 5.28 -9.79 -29.65
C VAL A 188 4.12 -8.81 -29.80
N GLY A 189 3.44 -8.90 -30.96
CA GLY A 189 2.29 -8.05 -31.28
C GLY A 189 2.66 -6.57 -31.39
N THR A 190 1.70 -5.72 -31.03
CA THR A 190 1.79 -4.25 -31.08
C THR A 190 1.24 -3.66 -29.79
N THR A 191 1.38 -2.34 -29.59
CA THR A 191 0.92 -1.67 -28.37
C THR A 191 -0.56 -1.87 -28.10
N ASN A 192 -1.41 -1.79 -29.12
CA ASN A 192 -2.86 -1.90 -28.97
C ASN A 192 -3.40 -3.29 -29.28
N ARG A 193 -2.70 -4.11 -30.08
CA ARG A 193 -3.19 -5.42 -30.50
C ARG A 193 -2.11 -6.49 -30.42
N THR A 194 -2.41 -7.53 -29.65
CA THR A 194 -1.61 -8.76 -29.57
C THR A 194 -2.54 -9.97 -29.56
N SER A 195 -2.26 -10.94 -30.42
CA SER A 195 -3.03 -12.18 -30.54
C SER A 195 -2.23 -13.38 -30.04
N VAL A 196 -2.91 -14.49 -29.70
CA VAL A 196 -2.23 -15.75 -29.33
C VAL A 196 -1.27 -16.25 -30.42
N ARG A 197 -1.54 -15.96 -31.70
CA ARG A 197 -0.68 -16.33 -32.83
C ARG A 197 0.68 -15.62 -32.75
N ASP A 198 0.70 -14.37 -32.29
CA ASP A 198 1.95 -13.60 -32.14
C ASP A 198 2.86 -14.25 -31.09
N TYR A 199 2.29 -14.73 -29.98
CA TYR A 199 3.01 -15.52 -28.98
C TYR A 199 3.48 -16.86 -29.55
N ALA A 200 2.57 -17.63 -30.17
CA ALA A 200 2.89 -18.94 -30.71
C ALA A 200 4.04 -18.91 -31.74
N ALA A 201 4.12 -17.86 -32.56
CA ALA A 201 5.19 -17.68 -33.54
C ALA A 201 6.56 -17.31 -32.93
N ALA A 202 6.56 -16.80 -31.69
CA ALA A 202 7.78 -16.41 -30.99
C ALA A 202 8.30 -17.49 -30.04
N ILE A 203 7.47 -18.45 -29.65
CA ILE A 203 7.86 -19.53 -28.75
C ILE A 203 8.80 -20.50 -29.47
N GLY A 204 9.89 -20.85 -28.79
CA GLY A 204 10.90 -21.79 -29.28
C GLY A 204 11.66 -22.48 -28.15
N PRO A 205 12.73 -23.25 -28.46
CA PRO A 205 13.51 -24.00 -27.47
C PRO A 205 14.08 -23.12 -26.34
N ASP A 206 14.41 -21.88 -26.67
CA ASP A 206 14.99 -20.91 -25.73
C ASP A 206 13.93 -20.20 -24.86
N THR A 207 12.63 -20.43 -25.07
CA THR A 207 11.59 -19.76 -24.29
C THR A 207 11.53 -20.29 -22.85
N GLY A 208 11.84 -19.41 -21.90
CA GLY A 208 11.73 -19.66 -20.47
C GLY A 208 10.26 -19.73 -20.03
N PHE A 209 9.49 -18.68 -20.35
CA PHE A 209 8.06 -18.58 -20.07
C PHE A 209 7.39 -17.48 -20.91
N VAL A 210 6.07 -17.54 -20.99
CA VAL A 210 5.23 -16.43 -21.46
C VAL A 210 4.85 -15.57 -20.27
N LEU A 211 5.04 -14.26 -20.38
CA LEU A 211 4.61 -13.29 -19.39
C LEU A 211 3.36 -12.57 -19.91
N LYS A 212 2.30 -12.57 -19.10
CA LYS A 212 1.14 -11.68 -19.28
C LYS A 212 1.06 -10.71 -18.11
N VAL A 213 1.11 -9.42 -18.39
CA VAL A 213 1.09 -8.36 -17.36
C VAL A 213 -0.22 -7.58 -17.45
N HIS A 214 -0.88 -7.37 -16.30
CA HIS A 214 -2.03 -6.48 -16.22
C HIS A 214 -1.61 -5.00 -16.25
N PRO A 215 -2.10 -4.19 -17.20
CA PRO A 215 -1.84 -2.74 -17.21
C PRO A 215 -2.63 -2.05 -16.08
N SER A 216 -2.12 -2.14 -14.86
CA SER A 216 -2.85 -1.79 -13.65
C SER A 216 -2.94 -0.29 -13.36
N ASN A 217 -2.16 0.55 -14.06
CA ASN A 217 -2.08 2.00 -13.87
C ASN A 217 -2.48 2.85 -15.09
N TYR A 218 -2.83 2.23 -16.22
CA TYR A 218 -3.36 2.93 -17.40
C TYR A 218 -4.32 2.04 -18.19
N ARG A 219 -5.02 2.61 -19.18
CA ARG A 219 -5.83 1.86 -20.15
C ARG A 219 -5.54 2.33 -21.57
N VAL A 220 -5.45 1.39 -22.49
CA VAL A 220 -5.49 1.66 -23.94
C VAL A 220 -6.94 1.54 -24.39
N THR A 221 -7.46 2.55 -25.08
CA THR A 221 -8.85 2.56 -25.60
C THR A 221 -8.87 2.68 -27.12
N GLY A 222 -9.97 2.28 -27.76
CA GLY A 222 -10.12 2.26 -29.21
C GLY A 222 -10.01 0.85 -29.80
N PHE A 223 -9.25 0.67 -30.88
CA PHE A 223 -9.06 -0.63 -31.54
C PHE A 223 -8.00 -1.45 -30.81
N THR A 224 -8.40 -2.14 -29.75
CA THR A 224 -7.52 -2.99 -28.95
C THR A 224 -7.85 -4.48 -29.09
N ALA A 225 -6.86 -5.34 -28.85
CA ALA A 225 -7.03 -6.79 -28.77
C ALA A 225 -5.94 -7.38 -27.88
N GLU A 226 -6.32 -8.31 -27.02
CA GLU A 226 -5.40 -9.03 -26.13
C GLU A 226 -5.63 -10.52 -26.21
N ALA A 227 -4.55 -11.31 -26.13
CA ALA A 227 -4.65 -12.76 -26.02
C ALA A 227 -5.24 -13.15 -24.65
N ALA A 228 -6.23 -14.03 -24.66
CA ALA A 228 -6.85 -14.49 -23.43
C ALA A 228 -5.92 -15.46 -22.68
N MET A 229 -6.01 -15.46 -21.35
CA MET A 229 -5.12 -16.27 -20.50
C MET A 229 -5.17 -17.77 -20.83
N GLY A 230 -6.37 -18.30 -21.08
CA GLY A 230 -6.56 -19.70 -21.47
C GLY A 230 -5.97 -20.06 -22.83
N GLU A 231 -5.92 -19.12 -23.77
CA GLU A 231 -5.27 -19.33 -25.06
C GLU A 231 -3.74 -19.41 -24.91
N LEU A 232 -3.19 -18.55 -24.04
CA LEU A 232 -1.74 -18.54 -23.74
C LEU A 232 -1.31 -19.80 -22.97
N ALA A 233 -2.12 -20.28 -22.04
CA ALA A 233 -1.84 -21.50 -21.30
C ALA A 233 -1.74 -22.74 -22.21
N GLY A 234 -2.46 -22.74 -23.33
CA GLY A 234 -2.41 -23.81 -24.34
C GLY A 234 -1.14 -23.89 -25.16
N LEU A 235 -0.19 -22.95 -25.00
CA LEU A 235 1.04 -22.88 -25.83
C LEU A 235 2.17 -23.82 -25.37
N GLY A 236 1.98 -24.56 -24.27
CA GLY A 236 2.91 -25.62 -23.84
C GLY A 236 4.20 -25.13 -23.18
N VAL A 237 4.27 -23.86 -22.78
CA VAL A 237 5.36 -23.28 -21.98
C VAL A 237 4.78 -22.67 -20.69
N PRO A 238 5.57 -22.51 -19.62
CA PRO A 238 5.08 -21.88 -18.40
C PRO A 238 4.47 -20.50 -18.68
N LEU A 239 3.32 -20.22 -18.06
CA LEU A 239 2.63 -18.94 -18.12
C LEU A 239 2.75 -18.23 -16.77
N VAL A 240 3.47 -17.12 -16.74
CA VAL A 240 3.52 -16.22 -15.58
C VAL A 240 2.51 -15.10 -15.82
N ALA A 241 1.48 -15.03 -14.98
CA ALA A 241 0.47 -13.99 -15.00
C ALA A 241 0.73 -12.99 -13.87
N ASP A 242 1.17 -11.79 -14.22
CA ASP A 242 1.29 -10.70 -13.26
C ASP A 242 0.00 -9.89 -13.21
N ILE A 243 -0.88 -10.24 -12.27
CA ILE A 243 -2.13 -9.50 -12.07
C ILE A 243 -1.87 -8.15 -11.39
N GLY A 244 -0.76 -8.03 -10.64
CA GLY A 244 -0.29 -6.81 -9.99
C GLY A 244 -1.19 -6.24 -8.88
N SER A 245 -2.50 -6.37 -8.98
CA SER A 245 -3.52 -5.69 -8.16
C SER A 245 -3.74 -6.34 -6.80
N GLY A 246 -3.40 -7.63 -6.65
CA GLY A 246 -3.64 -8.36 -5.40
C GLY A 246 -5.06 -8.88 -5.24
N LEU A 247 -5.92 -8.80 -6.27
CA LEU A 247 -7.25 -9.37 -6.21
C LEU A 247 -7.15 -10.90 -6.17
N LEU A 248 -7.57 -11.52 -5.06
CA LEU A 248 -7.44 -12.96 -4.87
C LEU A 248 -8.56 -13.76 -5.55
N ALA A 249 -9.76 -13.20 -5.59
CA ALA A 249 -10.97 -13.79 -6.16
C ALA A 249 -11.84 -12.70 -6.82
N PRO A 250 -12.73 -13.05 -7.76
CA PRO A 250 -13.55 -12.08 -8.48
C PRO A 250 -14.35 -11.17 -7.53
N HIS A 251 -14.48 -9.90 -7.90
CA HIS A 251 -15.28 -8.93 -7.16
C HIS A 251 -16.38 -8.34 -8.06
N PRO A 252 -17.66 -8.28 -7.61
CA PRO A 252 -18.76 -7.78 -8.45
C PRO A 252 -18.57 -6.36 -8.98
N LEU A 253 -17.93 -5.48 -8.20
CA LEU A 253 -17.59 -4.11 -8.61
C LEU A 253 -16.37 -4.01 -9.53
N LEU A 254 -15.59 -5.09 -9.69
CA LEU A 254 -14.35 -5.14 -10.46
C LEU A 254 -14.38 -6.30 -11.48
N PRO A 255 -15.40 -6.37 -12.36
CA PRO A 255 -15.62 -7.53 -13.23
C PRO A 255 -14.50 -7.79 -14.23
N ASP A 256 -13.80 -6.72 -14.65
CA ASP A 256 -12.71 -6.79 -15.63
C ASP A 256 -11.31 -6.83 -14.97
N GLU A 257 -11.24 -6.75 -13.63
CA GLU A 257 -9.96 -6.79 -12.92
C GLU A 257 -9.51 -8.25 -12.78
N PRO A 258 -8.29 -8.62 -13.22
CA PRO A 258 -7.84 -9.99 -13.13
C PRO A 258 -7.61 -10.39 -11.67
N ASP A 259 -8.11 -11.57 -11.32
CA ASP A 259 -7.95 -12.18 -10.00
C ASP A 259 -7.12 -13.47 -10.07
N ALA A 260 -6.48 -13.80 -8.94
CA ALA A 260 -5.59 -14.95 -8.87
C ALA A 260 -6.32 -16.27 -9.11
N ALA A 261 -7.52 -16.46 -8.55
CA ALA A 261 -8.26 -17.71 -8.67
C ALA A 261 -8.67 -17.98 -10.12
N SER A 262 -9.18 -16.97 -10.84
CA SER A 262 -9.56 -17.10 -12.25
C SER A 262 -8.35 -17.28 -13.17
N ALA A 263 -7.24 -16.58 -12.90
CA ALA A 263 -5.99 -16.74 -13.66
C ALA A 263 -5.43 -18.16 -13.55
N LEU A 264 -5.44 -18.74 -12.34
CA LEU A 264 -5.02 -20.12 -12.09
C LEU A 264 -5.94 -21.13 -12.80
N ARG A 265 -7.27 -20.96 -12.69
CA ARG A 265 -8.23 -21.81 -13.43
C ARG A 265 -8.09 -21.71 -14.95
N ALA A 266 -7.64 -20.57 -15.45
CA ALA A 266 -7.34 -20.38 -16.87
C ALA A 266 -6.00 -21.01 -17.30
N GLY A 267 -5.23 -21.62 -16.38
CA GLY A 267 -4.01 -22.35 -16.69
C GLY A 267 -2.71 -21.55 -16.52
N ALA A 268 -2.73 -20.44 -15.76
CA ALA A 268 -1.49 -19.78 -15.36
C ALA A 268 -0.64 -20.70 -14.48
N THR A 269 0.62 -20.91 -14.85
CA THR A 269 1.59 -21.70 -14.07
C THR A 269 1.94 -21.01 -12.76
N ILE A 270 2.12 -19.69 -12.79
CA ILE A 270 2.34 -18.83 -11.62
C ILE A 270 1.57 -17.53 -11.80
N VAL A 271 0.89 -17.10 -10.75
CA VAL A 271 0.34 -15.76 -10.60
C VAL A 271 1.21 -14.96 -9.62
N THR A 272 1.57 -13.73 -10.01
CA THR A 272 2.23 -12.74 -9.14
C THR A 272 1.29 -11.58 -8.81
N ALA A 273 1.31 -11.11 -7.56
CA ALA A 273 0.52 -9.96 -7.15
C ALA A 273 1.11 -9.17 -5.97
N SER A 274 0.70 -7.91 -5.82
CA SER A 274 1.00 -7.09 -4.63
C SER A 274 0.07 -7.40 -3.46
N GLY A 275 0.61 -7.50 -2.25
CA GLY A 275 -0.18 -7.67 -1.01
C GLY A 275 -0.80 -6.38 -0.44
N ASP A 276 -0.29 -5.21 -0.81
CA ASP A 276 -0.70 -3.90 -0.28
C ASP A 276 -1.64 -3.11 -1.19
N LYS A 277 -2.32 -3.79 -2.10
CA LYS A 277 -3.32 -3.22 -3.00
C LYS A 277 -4.71 -3.79 -2.69
N LEU A 278 -5.36 -4.49 -3.62
CA LEU A 278 -6.71 -5.04 -3.45
C LEU A 278 -6.79 -6.18 -2.44
N LEU A 279 -5.66 -6.83 -2.12
CA LEU A 279 -5.60 -7.78 -0.99
C LEU A 279 -5.89 -7.08 0.35
N GLY A 280 -5.53 -5.80 0.48
CA GLY A 280 -5.76 -5.02 1.69
C GLY A 280 -4.78 -5.29 2.82
N GLY A 281 -3.64 -5.91 2.52
CA GLY A 281 -2.61 -6.31 3.50
C GLY A 281 -1.36 -5.42 3.48
N PRO A 282 -0.26 -5.91 4.07
CA PRO A 282 1.02 -5.20 4.04
C PRO A 282 1.72 -5.37 2.69
N GLN A 283 2.79 -4.60 2.45
CA GLN A 283 3.60 -4.75 1.24
C GLN A 283 4.15 -6.18 1.17
N ALA A 284 3.81 -6.89 0.11
CA ALA A 284 4.30 -8.24 -0.16
C ALA A 284 4.24 -8.55 -1.65
N GLY A 285 5.08 -9.46 -2.11
CA GLY A 285 4.97 -10.12 -3.40
C GLY A 285 4.42 -11.51 -3.19
N VAL A 286 3.23 -11.77 -3.71
CA VAL A 286 2.51 -13.03 -3.55
C VAL A 286 2.77 -13.89 -4.77
N LEU A 287 3.15 -15.15 -4.56
CA LEU A 287 3.37 -16.17 -5.59
C LEU A 287 2.38 -17.30 -5.37
N LEU A 288 1.52 -17.56 -6.36
CA LEU A 288 0.46 -18.57 -6.31
C LEU A 288 0.55 -19.42 -7.57
N GLY A 289 0.55 -20.74 -7.49
CA GLY A 289 0.55 -21.57 -8.70
C GLY A 289 1.04 -22.97 -8.47
N ASP A 290 1.60 -23.58 -9.51
CA ASP A 290 1.99 -24.99 -9.51
C ASP A 290 3.00 -25.30 -8.40
N ALA A 291 2.77 -26.41 -7.69
CA ALA A 291 3.47 -26.71 -6.44
C ALA A 291 4.98 -26.90 -6.63
N ASP A 292 5.37 -27.57 -7.72
CA ASP A 292 6.76 -27.80 -8.10
C ASP A 292 7.46 -26.50 -8.52
N VAL A 293 6.77 -25.63 -9.28
CA VAL A 293 7.29 -24.33 -9.70
C VAL A 293 7.47 -23.40 -8.51
N VAL A 294 6.46 -23.27 -7.65
CA VAL A 294 6.57 -22.45 -6.43
C VAL A 294 7.70 -22.95 -5.53
N GLU A 295 7.87 -24.26 -5.40
CA GLU A 295 8.96 -24.83 -4.60
C GLU A 295 10.33 -24.57 -5.23
N ARG A 296 10.44 -24.60 -6.57
CA ARG A 296 11.65 -24.19 -7.29
C ARG A 296 11.98 -22.73 -7.02
N LEU A 297 10.99 -21.82 -7.10
CA LEU A 297 11.16 -20.40 -6.77
C LEU A 297 11.62 -20.21 -5.32
N ARG A 298 10.98 -20.90 -4.37
CA ARG A 298 11.30 -20.83 -2.94
C ARG A 298 12.73 -21.29 -2.62
N ARG A 299 13.23 -22.30 -3.32
CA ARG A 299 14.59 -22.84 -3.12
C ARG A 299 15.68 -22.04 -3.86
N HIS A 300 15.32 -21.16 -4.77
CA HIS A 300 16.29 -20.35 -5.50
C HIS A 300 17.11 -19.46 -4.54
N PRO A 301 18.44 -19.33 -4.68
CA PRO A 301 19.27 -18.57 -3.75
C PRO A 301 18.82 -17.11 -3.55
N ALA A 302 18.36 -16.45 -4.61
CA ALA A 302 17.85 -15.08 -4.53
C ALA A 302 16.61 -14.93 -3.65
N ALA A 303 15.83 -16.00 -3.42
CA ALA A 303 14.68 -15.96 -2.50
C ALA A 303 15.11 -15.56 -1.08
N ARG A 304 16.36 -15.82 -0.69
CA ARG A 304 16.91 -15.38 0.61
C ARG A 304 17.11 -13.86 0.67
N ALA A 305 17.52 -13.25 -0.44
CA ALA A 305 17.69 -11.79 -0.55
C ALA A 305 16.34 -11.08 -0.65
N LEU A 306 15.37 -11.70 -1.35
CA LEU A 306 14.01 -11.20 -1.54
C LEU A 306 13.04 -11.57 -0.40
N ARG A 307 13.56 -12.18 0.67
CA ARG A 307 12.77 -12.76 1.74
C ARG A 307 12.00 -11.68 2.50
N VAL A 308 10.71 -11.92 2.69
CA VAL A 308 9.82 -11.08 3.49
C VAL A 308 10.17 -11.10 4.99
N ASP A 309 10.03 -9.95 5.65
CA ASP A 309 10.32 -9.77 7.08
C ASP A 309 9.18 -10.31 7.98
N LYS A 310 9.38 -10.33 9.30
CA LYS A 310 8.41 -10.92 10.26
C LYS A 310 7.15 -10.06 10.45
N LEU A 311 7.28 -8.74 10.34
CA LEU A 311 6.19 -7.79 10.54
C LEU A 311 5.18 -7.96 9.41
N THR A 312 5.67 -7.99 8.17
CA THR A 312 4.85 -8.24 6.98
C THR A 312 4.16 -9.61 7.04
N LEU A 313 4.86 -10.67 7.46
CA LEU A 313 4.24 -11.99 7.62
C LEU A 313 3.09 -11.99 8.65
N ALA A 314 3.31 -11.37 9.80
CA ALA A 314 2.29 -11.28 10.85
C ALA A 314 1.06 -10.48 10.39
N ALA A 315 1.27 -9.33 9.76
CA ALA A 315 0.19 -8.50 9.21
C ALA A 315 -0.55 -9.22 8.07
N LEU A 316 0.15 -9.92 7.18
CA LEU A 316 -0.47 -10.65 6.08
C LEU A 316 -1.34 -11.80 6.61
N GLU A 317 -0.86 -12.57 7.58
CA GLU A 317 -1.62 -13.65 8.21
C GLU A 317 -2.90 -13.12 8.87
N ALA A 318 -2.80 -12.04 9.64
CA ALA A 318 -3.94 -11.41 10.29
C ALA A 318 -4.91 -10.76 9.28
N THR A 319 -4.41 -10.25 8.14
CA THR A 319 -5.25 -9.74 7.06
C THR A 319 -6.09 -10.85 6.42
N LEU A 320 -5.49 -12.02 6.20
CA LEU A 320 -6.14 -13.15 5.53
C LEU A 320 -7.09 -13.95 6.44
N ARG A 321 -6.81 -14.00 7.75
CA ARG A 321 -7.61 -14.76 8.72
C ARG A 321 -8.57 -13.91 9.56
N GLY A 322 -8.24 -12.64 9.72
CA GLY A 322 -8.97 -11.72 10.58
C GLY A 322 -10.26 -11.22 9.93
N PRO A 323 -10.86 -10.19 10.53
CA PRO A 323 -11.97 -9.47 9.94
C PRO A 323 -11.61 -8.87 8.57
N GLU A 324 -12.65 -8.50 7.82
CA GLU A 324 -12.51 -7.86 6.52
C GLU A 324 -11.52 -6.67 6.55
N PRO A 325 -10.55 -6.61 5.63
CA PRO A 325 -9.59 -5.51 5.59
C PRO A 325 -10.23 -4.20 5.10
N PRO A 326 -9.71 -3.03 5.51
CA PRO A 326 -10.28 -1.72 5.14
C PRO A 326 -10.49 -1.50 3.65
N VAL A 327 -9.57 -2.00 2.80
CA VAL A 327 -9.72 -1.90 1.33
C VAL A 327 -10.98 -2.60 0.85
N ARG A 328 -11.29 -3.79 1.39
CA ARG A 328 -12.46 -4.55 1.01
C ARG A 328 -13.74 -3.91 1.55
N ALA A 329 -13.73 -3.48 2.82
CA ALA A 329 -14.85 -2.73 3.40
C ALA A 329 -15.18 -1.45 2.61
N ALA A 330 -14.16 -0.75 2.11
CA ALA A 330 -14.33 0.45 1.27
C ALA A 330 -14.90 0.14 -0.13
N LEU A 331 -14.72 -1.07 -0.66
CA LEU A 331 -15.38 -1.50 -1.90
C LEU A 331 -16.85 -1.84 -1.62
N ASP A 332 -17.13 -2.56 -0.55
CA ASP A 332 -18.46 -3.13 -0.26
C ASP A 332 -19.41 -2.14 0.45
N VAL A 333 -18.92 -0.99 0.95
CA VAL A 333 -19.77 0.01 1.59
C VAL A 333 -20.82 0.59 0.63
N SER A 334 -22.07 0.63 1.10
CA SER A 334 -23.21 1.12 0.33
C SER A 334 -23.27 2.66 0.28
N VAL A 335 -23.71 3.20 -0.86
CA VAL A 335 -23.91 4.65 -1.02
C VAL A 335 -24.92 5.22 -0.02
N ALA A 336 -25.93 4.43 0.36
CA ALA A 336 -26.92 4.82 1.36
C ALA A 336 -26.27 5.05 2.73
N SER A 337 -25.42 4.10 3.19
CA SER A 337 -24.69 4.24 4.45
C SER A 337 -23.72 5.43 4.43
N LEU A 338 -23.04 5.66 3.30
CA LEU A 338 -22.18 6.84 3.15
C LEU A 338 -22.97 8.15 3.24
N ARG A 339 -24.19 8.19 2.68
CA ARG A 339 -25.08 9.36 2.76
C ARG A 339 -25.52 9.64 4.19
N GLU A 340 -26.00 8.63 4.90
CA GLU A 340 -26.41 8.77 6.30
C GLU A 340 -25.27 9.28 7.19
N ARG A 341 -24.05 8.75 7.00
CA ARG A 341 -22.84 9.21 7.70
C ARG A 341 -22.51 10.67 7.36
N ALA A 342 -22.59 11.06 6.08
CA ALA A 342 -22.32 12.43 5.65
C ALA A 342 -23.32 13.43 6.23
N GLU A 343 -24.61 13.08 6.25
CA GLU A 343 -25.67 13.92 6.82
C GLU A 343 -25.47 14.11 8.33
N ALA A 344 -25.12 13.03 9.05
CA ALA A 344 -24.79 13.11 10.48
C ALA A 344 -23.57 13.99 10.75
N LEU A 345 -22.51 13.88 9.94
CA LEU A 345 -21.31 14.71 10.05
C LEU A 345 -21.61 16.19 9.79
N VAL A 346 -22.32 16.52 8.71
CA VAL A 346 -22.72 17.90 8.37
C VAL A 346 -23.56 18.52 9.50
N LYS A 347 -24.54 17.78 10.03
CA LYS A 347 -25.34 18.24 11.16
C LYS A 347 -24.50 18.52 12.40
N ALA A 348 -23.44 17.74 12.63
CA ALA A 348 -22.58 17.89 13.79
C ALA A 348 -21.57 19.06 13.67
N ILE A 349 -21.28 19.57 12.47
CA ILE A 349 -20.37 20.72 12.25
C ILE A 349 -21.11 22.03 12.01
N GLU A 350 -22.18 22.26 12.78
CA GLU A 350 -23.01 23.47 12.70
C GLU A 350 -22.15 24.76 12.70
N GLY A 351 -22.52 25.72 11.85
CA GLY A 351 -21.77 26.97 11.64
C GLY A 351 -20.71 26.91 10.51
N VAL A 352 -20.39 25.71 10.01
CA VAL A 352 -19.55 25.53 8.83
C VAL A 352 -20.40 25.46 7.55
N ASP A 353 -19.96 26.08 6.46
CA ASP A 353 -20.56 25.93 5.12
C ASP A 353 -20.30 24.53 4.54
N ALA A 354 -20.98 23.53 5.12
CA ALA A 354 -20.84 22.13 4.79
C ALA A 354 -22.10 21.59 4.11
N GLN A 355 -21.92 20.77 3.06
CA GLN A 355 -23.02 20.17 2.32
C GLN A 355 -22.71 18.72 1.96
N VAL A 356 -23.72 17.86 2.01
CA VAL A 356 -23.61 16.48 1.51
C VAL A 356 -23.73 16.50 -0.02
N VAL A 357 -22.76 15.94 -0.72
CA VAL A 357 -22.75 15.87 -2.18
C VAL A 357 -22.48 14.45 -2.66
N ALA A 358 -23.09 14.07 -3.78
CA ALA A 358 -22.67 12.86 -4.50
C ALA A 358 -21.23 13.04 -4.99
N SER A 359 -20.44 11.97 -4.90
CA SER A 359 -19.06 11.94 -5.38
C SER A 359 -18.78 10.64 -6.13
N VAL A 360 -17.65 10.63 -6.83
CA VAL A 360 -17.11 9.43 -7.48
C VAL A 360 -15.75 9.15 -6.86
N ALA A 361 -15.66 7.99 -6.22
CA ALA A 361 -14.44 7.42 -5.68
C ALA A 361 -13.76 6.53 -6.73
N ALA A 362 -12.51 6.20 -6.48
CA ALA A 362 -11.70 5.33 -7.34
C ALA A 362 -10.98 4.29 -6.49
N VAL A 363 -10.63 3.16 -7.10
CA VAL A 363 -9.80 2.14 -6.44
C VAL A 363 -8.40 2.70 -6.18
N GLY A 364 -7.72 3.23 -7.20
CA GLY A 364 -6.36 3.77 -7.08
C GLY A 364 -5.27 2.70 -6.94
N GLY A 365 -4.02 3.13 -6.76
CA GLY A 365 -2.96 2.22 -6.28
C GLY A 365 -2.37 1.26 -7.29
N GLY A 366 -2.69 1.41 -8.58
CA GLY A 366 -2.29 0.47 -9.62
C GLY A 366 -3.12 -0.81 -9.57
N GLY A 367 -4.45 -0.66 -9.55
CA GLY A 367 -5.45 -1.71 -9.75
C GLY A 367 -6.76 -1.08 -10.22
N ALA A 368 -7.52 -1.80 -11.05
CA ALA A 368 -8.81 -1.38 -11.61
C ALA A 368 -8.85 0.07 -12.14
N PRO A 369 -7.92 0.46 -13.05
CA PRO A 369 -7.85 1.82 -13.57
C PRO A 369 -9.17 2.21 -14.25
N GLY A 370 -9.73 3.38 -13.95
CA GLY A 370 -10.97 3.84 -14.60
C GLY A 370 -12.26 3.18 -14.12
N VAL A 371 -12.22 2.35 -13.07
CA VAL A 371 -13.45 1.94 -12.37
C VAL A 371 -13.92 3.08 -11.47
N GLU A 372 -15.15 3.54 -11.73
CA GLU A 372 -15.82 4.55 -10.92
C GLU A 372 -16.65 3.90 -9.82
N LEU A 373 -16.43 4.31 -8.57
CA LEU A 373 -17.19 3.86 -7.43
C LEU A 373 -18.14 4.98 -6.99
N PRO A 374 -19.47 4.83 -7.15
CA PRO A 374 -20.43 5.79 -6.62
C PRO A 374 -20.20 6.02 -5.13
N SER A 375 -20.14 7.27 -4.71
CA SER A 375 -19.77 7.64 -3.34
C SER A 375 -20.51 8.90 -2.86
N VAL A 376 -20.23 9.29 -1.62
CA VAL A 376 -20.75 10.50 -0.98
C VAL A 376 -19.61 11.22 -0.27
N ALA A 377 -19.58 12.54 -0.41
CA ALA A 377 -18.60 13.40 0.23
C ALA A 377 -19.27 14.50 1.05
N VAL A 378 -18.57 14.97 2.08
CA VAL A 378 -18.83 16.24 2.74
C VAL A 378 -18.07 17.33 1.99
N SER A 379 -18.80 18.29 1.42
CA SER A 379 -18.26 19.43 0.69
C SER A 379 -18.06 20.61 1.64
N LEU A 380 -16.87 21.21 1.62
CA LEU A 380 -16.46 22.37 2.42
C LEU A 380 -15.85 23.46 1.50
N PRO A 381 -15.69 24.72 1.96
CA PRO A 381 -14.95 25.74 1.21
C PRO A 381 -13.51 25.31 0.91
N ALA A 382 -12.96 25.67 -0.25
CA ALA A 382 -11.61 25.23 -0.67
C ALA A 382 -10.50 25.50 0.36
N ARG A 383 -10.60 26.58 1.15
CA ARG A 383 -9.62 26.93 2.20
C ARG A 383 -9.38 25.82 3.22
N TYR A 384 -10.39 24.97 3.46
CA TYR A 384 -10.26 23.85 4.41
C TYR A 384 -9.24 22.82 3.94
N ALA A 385 -9.02 22.66 2.63
CA ALA A 385 -8.12 21.63 2.13
C ALA A 385 -6.69 21.78 2.64
N ALA A 386 -6.15 23.01 2.68
CA ALA A 386 -4.82 23.26 3.22
C ALA A 386 -4.80 23.15 4.75
N ALA A 387 -5.77 23.78 5.43
CA ALA A 387 -5.86 23.77 6.88
C ALA A 387 -5.96 22.35 7.46
N LEU A 388 -6.84 21.52 6.89
CA LEU A 388 -7.02 20.12 7.24
C LEU A 388 -5.76 19.29 6.97
N ARG A 389 -5.08 19.53 5.84
CA ARG A 389 -3.82 18.84 5.52
C ARG A 389 -2.68 19.26 6.42
N THR A 390 -2.70 20.41 7.09
CA THR A 390 -1.62 20.82 8.01
C THR A 390 -1.98 20.63 9.48
N GLY A 391 -3.27 20.46 9.80
CA GLY A 391 -3.76 20.25 11.16
C GLY A 391 -3.47 18.88 11.76
N GLU A 392 -4.00 18.66 12.97
CA GLU A 392 -3.84 17.45 13.76
C GLU A 392 -5.21 16.97 14.31
N PRO A 393 -5.77 15.83 13.82
CA PRO A 393 -5.18 14.94 12.84
C PRO A 393 -5.16 15.56 11.44
N ALA A 394 -4.23 15.10 10.62
CA ALA A 394 -4.15 15.48 9.23
C ALA A 394 -5.29 14.81 8.44
N VAL A 395 -6.01 15.59 7.64
CA VAL A 395 -7.05 15.05 6.75
C VAL A 395 -6.75 15.43 5.31
N ALA A 396 -6.74 14.43 4.42
CA ALA A 396 -6.53 14.62 2.99
C ALA A 396 -7.86 14.49 2.24
N GLY A 397 -8.37 15.60 1.70
CA GLY A 397 -9.50 15.65 0.76
C GLY A 397 -9.06 16.06 -0.65
N ARG A 398 -10.01 16.12 -1.59
CA ARG A 398 -9.80 16.63 -2.96
C ARG A 398 -10.35 18.04 -3.11
N VAL A 399 -9.73 18.88 -3.94
CA VAL A 399 -10.30 20.18 -4.33
C VAL A 399 -10.91 20.05 -5.72
N VAL A 400 -12.21 20.31 -5.83
CA VAL A 400 -12.98 20.23 -7.09
C VAL A 400 -13.90 21.44 -7.16
N LYS A 401 -13.81 22.22 -8.26
CA LYS A 401 -14.66 23.41 -8.50
C LYS A 401 -14.77 24.34 -7.27
N ASP A 402 -13.62 24.71 -6.71
CA ASP A 402 -13.49 25.58 -5.52
C ASP A 402 -14.14 25.06 -4.22
N ARG A 403 -14.32 23.74 -4.13
CA ARG A 403 -14.77 23.05 -2.90
C ARG A 403 -13.76 21.99 -2.48
N CYS A 404 -13.54 21.86 -1.17
CA CYS A 404 -12.84 20.74 -0.57
C CYS A 404 -13.84 19.61 -0.33
N LEU A 405 -13.65 18.47 -0.99
CA LEU A 405 -14.47 17.28 -0.83
C LEU A 405 -13.76 16.28 0.07
N LEU A 406 -14.45 15.88 1.13
CA LEU A 406 -14.07 14.82 2.07
C LEU A 406 -14.94 13.60 1.76
N ASP A 407 -14.45 12.70 0.92
CA ASP A 407 -15.16 11.52 0.45
C ASP A 407 -15.15 10.41 1.52
N LEU A 408 -16.33 10.01 1.98
CA LEU A 408 -16.45 9.10 3.13
C LEU A 408 -16.21 7.64 2.79
N ARG A 409 -16.07 7.26 1.51
CA ARG A 409 -15.76 5.86 1.15
C ARG A 409 -14.41 5.42 1.69
N THR A 410 -13.46 6.35 1.87
CA THR A 410 -12.13 6.06 2.38
C THR A 410 -11.92 6.48 3.84
N VAL A 411 -12.95 7.06 4.47
CA VAL A 411 -12.95 7.39 5.90
C VAL A 411 -13.60 6.23 6.64
N ARG A 412 -12.86 5.61 7.57
CA ARG A 412 -13.39 4.50 8.38
C ARG A 412 -14.41 5.03 9.39
N LEU A 413 -15.35 4.18 9.80
CA LEU A 413 -16.41 4.57 10.73
C LEU A 413 -15.83 5.10 12.04
N GLU A 414 -14.76 4.47 12.55
CA GLU A 414 -14.06 4.88 13.75
C GLU A 414 -13.34 6.25 13.62
N GLU A 415 -13.12 6.75 12.40
CA GLU A 415 -12.46 8.04 12.14
C GLU A 415 -13.45 9.22 12.06
N ASP A 416 -14.77 8.97 12.06
CA ASP A 416 -15.80 10.01 11.88
C ASP A 416 -15.71 11.09 12.98
N ALA A 417 -15.45 10.69 14.23
CA ALA A 417 -15.31 11.64 15.34
C ALA A 417 -14.05 12.51 15.18
N GLU A 418 -12.93 11.92 14.79
CA GLU A 418 -11.67 12.64 14.57
C GLU A 418 -11.78 13.60 13.37
N LEU A 419 -12.43 13.16 12.29
CA LEU A 419 -12.71 13.97 11.12
C LEU A 419 -13.56 15.19 11.48
N ARG A 420 -14.63 14.99 12.26
CA ARG A 420 -15.50 16.09 12.74
C ARG A 420 -14.71 17.14 13.51
N GLU A 421 -13.89 16.74 14.48
CA GLU A 421 -13.09 17.66 15.28
C GLU A 421 -11.98 18.36 14.46
N ALA A 422 -11.42 17.68 13.46
CA ALA A 422 -10.49 18.31 12.52
C ALA A 422 -11.16 19.44 11.72
N VAL A 423 -12.38 19.20 11.22
CA VAL A 423 -13.14 20.22 10.47
C VAL A 423 -13.52 21.40 11.35
N ARG A 424 -14.04 21.18 12.57
CA ARG A 424 -14.41 22.26 13.50
C ARG A 424 -13.23 23.18 13.85
N ARG A 425 -12.03 22.64 14.03
CA ARG A 425 -10.83 23.44 14.33
C ARG A 425 -10.36 24.32 13.18
N CYS A 426 -10.73 23.98 11.95
CA CYS A 426 -10.34 24.74 10.76
C CYS A 426 -11.38 25.82 10.35
N GLY A 427 -12.55 25.81 10.99
CA GLY A 427 -13.68 26.65 10.63
C GLY A 427 -13.92 27.80 11.57
#